data_AF-A0A7V5TMU5-F1
#
_entry.id   AF-A0A7V5TMU5-F1
#
_cell.length_a   1.000
_cell.length_b   1.000
_cell.length_c   1.000
_cell.angle_alpha   90.00
_cell.angle_beta   90.00
_cell.angle_gamma   90.00
#
_symmetry.space_group_name_H-M   'P 1'
#
loop_
_entity.id
_entity.type
_entity.pdbx_description
1 polymer ?
#
loop_
_entity_poly.entity_id
_entity_poly.type
_entity_poly.pdbx_seq_one_letter_code
_entity_poly.pdbx_strand_id
1 'polypeptide(L)' 'MPRGRWGGRGHGRRAVRMLEPVLLLLLHHGPAHGYTLLERLTEFGLGDLNPSMVYRMLREMEAKGCVTSTWDDEQIG' A
#
# COMPACT_ATOMS: atom_id res chain seq x y z
N MET A 1 -1.64 13.69 23.74
CA MET A 1 -1.20 13.86 22.33
C MET A 1 -2.43 13.87 21.43
N PRO A 2 -2.74 14.95 20.71
CA PRO A 2 -3.95 15.00 19.88
C PRO A 2 -3.71 14.25 18.56
N ARG A 3 -4.65 13.37 18.25
CA ARG A 3 -4.69 12.53 17.06
C ARG A 3 -4.98 13.41 15.83
N GLY A 4 -4.19 13.21 14.77
CA GLY A 4 -4.30 13.94 13.51
C GLY A 4 -5.73 14.01 12.99
N ARG A 5 -6.13 15.24 12.67
CA ARG A 5 -7.45 15.63 12.19
C ARG A 5 -7.58 15.25 10.72
N TRP A 6 -8.48 14.31 10.45
CA TRP A 6 -8.79 13.75 9.13
C TRP A 6 -9.41 14.80 8.20
N GLY A 7 -8.59 15.41 7.35
CA GLY A 7 -9.04 16.23 6.22
C GLY A 7 -9.14 15.37 4.96
N GLY A 8 -10.36 15.04 4.53
CA GLY A 8 -10.59 14.27 3.31
C GLY A 8 -11.98 13.62 3.26
N ARG A 9 -13.03 14.42 3.48
CA ARG A 9 -14.43 13.95 3.54
C ARG A 9 -14.92 13.58 2.12
N GLY A 10 -14.73 12.33 1.73
CA GLY A 10 -15.38 11.74 0.53
C GLY A 10 -14.47 10.81 -0.27
N HIS A 11 -13.25 11.28 -0.60
CA HIS A 11 -12.32 10.54 -1.46
C HIS A 11 -11.66 9.35 -0.75
N GLY A 12 -11.34 9.50 0.54
CA GLY A 12 -10.60 8.49 1.30
C GLY A 12 -11.30 7.14 1.42
N ARG A 13 -12.64 7.10 1.54
CA ARG A 13 -13.37 5.81 1.64
C ARG A 13 -13.37 5.02 0.34
N ARG A 14 -13.43 5.69 -0.82
CA ARG A 14 -13.38 5.04 -2.13
C ARG A 14 -11.94 4.63 -2.46
N ALA A 15 -10.97 5.49 -2.15
CA ALA A 15 -9.56 5.20 -2.30
C ALA A 15 -9.14 3.95 -1.50
N VAL A 16 -9.58 3.83 -0.24
CA VAL A 16 -9.30 2.64 0.60
C VAL A 16 -9.91 1.37 0.02
N ARG A 17 -11.11 1.43 -0.58
CA ARG A 17 -11.73 0.26 -1.23
C ARG A 17 -11.00 -0.17 -2.52
N MET A 18 -10.29 0.74 -3.16
CA MET A 18 -9.53 0.46 -4.39
C MET A 18 -8.06 0.09 -4.10
N LEU A 19 -7.59 0.28 -2.87
CA LEU A 19 -6.20 0.00 -2.51
C LEU A 19 -5.82 -1.48 -2.69
N GLU A 20 -6.61 -2.40 -2.11
CA GLU A 20 -6.35 -3.85 -2.20
C GLU A 20 -6.30 -4.37 -3.66
N PRO A 21 -7.30 -4.09 -4.53
CA PRO A 21 -7.24 -4.55 -5.92
C PRO A 21 -6.12 -3.89 -6.74
N VAL A 22 -5.79 -2.62 -6.48
CA VAL A 22 -4.67 -1.95 -7.17
C VAL A 22 -3.34 -2.55 -6.74
N LEU A 23 -3.14 -2.85 -5.45
CA LEU A 23 -1.94 -3.52 -4.97
C LEU A 23 -1.77 -4.91 -5.60
N LEU A 24 -2.86 -5.68 -5.73
CA LEU A 24 -2.84 -6.97 -6.43
C LEU A 24 -2.48 -6.82 -7.90
N LEU A 25 -3.04 -5.81 -8.58
CA LEU A 25 -2.71 -5.54 -9.99
C LEU A 25 -1.23 -5.17 -10.15
N LEU A 26 -0.69 -4.31 -9.27
CA LEU A 26 0.71 -3.91 -9.30
C LEU A 26 1.64 -5.11 -9.09
N LEU A 27 1.32 -5.97 -8.12
CA LEU A 27 2.10 -7.17 -7.81
C LEU A 27 1.92 -8.29 -8.85
N HIS A 28 0.81 -8.30 -9.60
CA HIS A 28 0.63 -9.20 -10.73
C HIS A 28 1.63 -8.93 -11.86
N HIS A 29 2.09 -7.68 -12.02
CA HIS A 29 3.14 -7.32 -12.98
C HIS A 29 4.56 -7.71 -12.52
N GLY A 30 4.73 -8.14 -11.27
CA GLY A 30 6.00 -8.61 -10.72
C GLY A 30 6.22 -8.17 -9.26
N PRO A 31 7.21 -8.77 -8.59
CA PRO A 31 7.60 -8.36 -7.25
C PRO A 31 8.05 -6.89 -7.24
N ALA A 32 7.66 -6.17 -6.20
CA ALA A 32 8.00 -4.76 -6.04
C ALA A 32 8.23 -4.43 -4.57
N HIS A 33 9.17 -3.53 -4.29
CA HIS A 33 9.36 -2.99 -2.96
C HIS A 33 8.21 -2.06 -2.56
N GLY A 34 7.99 -1.92 -1.25
CA GLY A 34 6.91 -1.07 -0.71
C GLY A 34 6.97 0.38 -1.19
N TYR A 35 8.16 0.96 -1.35
CA TYR A 35 8.32 2.32 -1.86
C TYR A 35 7.93 2.44 -3.35
N THR A 36 8.30 1.46 -4.18
CA THR A 36 7.89 1.41 -5.60
C THR A 36 6.38 1.27 -5.73
N LEU A 37 5.74 0.49 -4.85
CA LEU A 37 4.27 0.39 -4.81
C LEU A 37 3.64 1.74 -4.46
N LEU A 38 4.19 2.50 -3.51
CA LEU A 38 3.71 3.84 -3.15
C LEU A 38 3.80 4.82 -4.33
N GLU A 39 4.89 4.80 -5.08
CA GLU A 39 5.05 5.61 -6.28
C GLU A 39 4.01 5.25 -7.35
N ARG A 40 3.85 3.96 -7.66
CA ARG A 40 2.89 3.50 -8.66
C ARG A 40 1.43 3.72 -8.27
N LEU A 41 1.12 3.77 -6.96
CA LEU A 41 -0.23 4.12 -6.48
C LEU A 41 -0.66 5.53 -6.91
N THR A 42 0.29 6.45 -7.16
CA THR A 42 -0.02 7.80 -7.65
C THR A 42 -0.69 7.78 -9.03
N GLU A 43 -0.31 6.83 -9.90
CA GLU A 43 -0.86 6.65 -11.25
C GLU A 43 -2.35 6.27 -11.22
N PHE A 44 -2.83 5.72 -10.10
CA PHE A 44 -4.23 5.32 -9.88
C PHE A 44 -5.02 6.33 -9.04
N GLY A 45 -4.47 7.52 -8.78
CA GLY A 45 -5.09 8.53 -7.93
C GLY A 45 -5.10 8.17 -6.44
N LEU A 46 -4.22 7.25 -6.02
CA LEU A 46 -4.08 6.79 -4.63
C LEU A 46 -2.83 7.37 -3.93
N GLY A 47 -2.20 8.38 -4.54
CA GLY A 47 -0.97 9.02 -4.03
C GLY A 47 -1.13 9.75 -2.70
N ASP A 48 -2.34 10.21 -2.35
CA ASP A 48 -2.62 10.90 -1.08
C ASP A 48 -2.79 9.94 0.12
N LEU A 49 -2.69 8.63 -0.11
CA LEU A 49 -2.80 7.65 0.96
C LEU A 49 -1.56 7.70 1.86
N ASN A 50 -1.80 7.64 3.17
CA ASN A 50 -0.71 7.55 4.13
C ASN A 50 0.05 6.23 3.93
N PRO A 51 1.40 6.24 3.80
CA PRO A 51 2.19 5.03 3.67
C PRO A 51 1.89 3.96 4.72
N SER A 52 1.64 4.36 5.98
CA SER A 52 1.27 3.43 7.05
C SER A 52 -0.01 2.65 6.75
N MET A 53 -0.96 3.23 6.01
CA MET A 53 -2.17 2.53 5.57
C MET A 53 -1.87 1.50 4.49
N VAL A 54 -0.98 1.83 3.55
CA VAL A 54 -0.56 0.92 2.48
C VAL A 54 0.19 -0.27 3.07
N TYR A 55 1.15 -0.03 3.95
CA TYR A 55 1.86 -1.11 4.65
C TYR A 55 0.92 -1.96 5.51
N ARG A 56 -0.05 -1.35 6.19
CA ARG A 56 -1.05 -2.11 6.94
C ARG A 56 -1.90 -3.00 6.02
N MET A 57 -2.34 -2.48 4.87
CA MET A 57 -3.08 -3.26 3.88
C MET A 57 -2.25 -4.43 3.35
N LEU A 58 -0.96 -4.22 3.03
CA LEU A 58 -0.07 -5.29 2.60
C LEU A 58 0.05 -6.40 3.66
N ARG A 59 0.14 -6.03 4.95
CA ARG A 59 0.18 -7.01 6.06
C ARG A 59 -1.15 -7.75 6.22
N GLU A 60 -2.27 -7.08 6.04
CA GLU A 60 -3.59 -7.72 6.03
C GLU A 60 -3.75 -8.68 4.85
N MET A 61 -3.28 -8.30 3.65
CA MET A 61 -3.30 -9.14 2.45
C MET A 61 -2.38 -10.36 2.60
N GLU A 62 -1.22 -10.20 3.22
CA GLU A 62 -0.31 -11.30 3.57
C GLU A 62 -0.97 -12.28 4.55
N ALA A 63 -1.63 -11.77 5.59
CA ALA A 63 -2.38 -12.61 6.55
C ALA A 63 -3.54 -13.39 5.90
N LYS A 64 -4.15 -12.85 4.83
CA LYS A 64 -5.15 -13.53 4.01
C LYS A 64 -4.56 -14.52 3.00
N GLY A 65 -3.24 -14.55 2.81
CA GLY A 65 -2.56 -15.35 1.80
C GLY A 65 -2.66 -14.80 0.38
N CYS A 66 -3.02 -13.54 0.20
CA CYS A 66 -3.14 -12.91 -1.13
C CYS A 66 -1.79 -12.50 -1.71
N VAL A 67 -0.80 -12.24 -0.85
CA VAL A 67 0.55 -11.81 -1.21
C VAL A 67 1.56 -12.41 -0.23
N THR A 68 2.84 -12.41 -0.58
CA THR A 68 3.94 -12.79 0.32
C THR A 68 4.97 -11.67 0.35
N SER A 69 5.50 -11.35 1.54
CA SER A 69 6.64 -10.45 1.65
C SER A 69 7.96 -11.21 1.59
N THR A 70 8.92 -10.68 0.84
CA THR A 70 10.32 -11.09 0.88
C THR A 70 11.13 -9.86 1.29
N TRP A 71 11.89 -10.00 2.37
CA TRP A 71 12.89 -9.01 2.73
C TRP A 71 14.17 -9.42 2.01
N ASP A 72 14.62 -8.60 1.07
CA ASP A 72 16.04 -8.61 0.73
C ASP A 72 16.73 -8.01 1.95
N ASP A 73 17.16 -8.89 2.86
CA ASP A 73 18.32 -8.57 3.68
C ASP A 73 19.46 -8.42 2.68
N GLU A 74 19.63 -7.19 2.18
CA GLU A 74 20.84 -6.77 1.52
C GLU A 74 21.96 -7.21 2.45
N GLN A 75 22.63 -8.32 2.10
CA GLN A 75 23.82 -8.77 2.79
C GLN A 75 24.81 -7.64 2.59
N ILE A 76 24.84 -6.73 3.56
CA ILE A 76 25.94 -5.81 3.76
C ILE A 76 27.12 -6.72 4.10
N GLY A 77 27.85 -7.11 3.06
CA GLY A 77 29.12 -7.81 3.16
C GLY A 77 30.19 -6.93 3.80
#